data_AF-B2JQB4-F1
#
_entry.id   AF-B2JQB4-F1
#
_cell.length_a   1.000
_cell.length_b   1.000
_cell.length_c   1.000
_cell.angle_alpha   90.00
_cell.angle_beta   90.00
_cell.angle_gamma   90.00
#
_symmetry.space_group_name_H-M   'P 1'
#
loop_
_entity.id
_entity.type
_entity.pdbx_description
1 polymer ?
#
loop_
_entity_poly.entity_id
_entity_poly.type
_entity_poly.pdbx_seq_one_letter_code
_entity_poly.pdbx_strand_id
1 'polypeptide(L)'
;MKRTSRRRSGAHAGQALVPALLFLLIGGVGLYVAFGSFQMTSAKIKLQNTADAAAYSAAVLQARDYNFSAYANRAMVANQVSAAQIVALKSWIDELDNTYMGNPDTEQLVTTFADHPAWWRAPKDRARLDIAPVRATLDALLPAVAKGVGGITRALSDAQTDYHAAIFAAVPDIANEVAQRNQPDTHVTSGYFTSPRNAAQLAVWQTYTRVVTPAGNLDADHFADVVTDPATLDSFVKARVSSRSIAPDYQQLDDSSARCPGGGRIAIRVAHVGGTQLRSDKNGWQSIDASTAHITITCVDTFDAIAGHGGSANGDVGSYMTHPPFVAWSDWKGYGGYMNFGDPDSTQPGMNVPAAMAEQFTQGPGVSLDRANGGLLPYQDIAYAPLANEAPRITIEVERMAATLVRTTGLGGAGRMRVTNGSASGAMHTLSSAHAYFARPSADALGDRLAGALLDAGTWQRDDGKTEYPSTFSPYWQASLAPVSAEERAAAQAAQYASDALVASP
;
A
#
# COMPACT_ATOMS: atom_id res chain seq x y z
N MET A 1 -73.29 -67.94 57.44
CA MET A 1 -72.25 -67.34 58.29
C MET A 1 -70.89 -67.49 57.60
N LYS A 2 -70.09 -66.41 57.60
CA LYS A 2 -68.65 -66.24 57.23
C LYS A 2 -67.81 -67.49 57.59
N ARG A 3 -66.73 -67.92 56.91
CA ARG A 3 -65.53 -67.31 56.26
C ARG A 3 -64.78 -68.56 55.69
N THR A 4 -63.83 -68.59 54.75
CA THR A 4 -62.66 -67.73 54.47
C THR A 4 -62.02 -68.29 53.20
N SER A 5 -61.68 -67.43 52.22
CA SER A 5 -60.77 -67.82 51.14
C SER A 5 -59.34 -67.90 51.68
N ARG A 6 -58.64 -69.00 51.43
CA ARG A 6 -57.19 -69.09 51.64
C ARG A 6 -56.49 -68.57 50.39
N ARG A 7 -56.15 -67.28 50.38
CA ARG A 7 -55.15 -66.72 49.47
C ARG A 7 -53.78 -67.20 49.96
N ARG A 8 -53.11 -68.06 49.19
CA ARG A 8 -51.67 -68.30 49.36
C ARG A 8 -50.93 -67.06 48.87
N SER A 9 -50.48 -66.23 49.78
CA SER A 9 -49.42 -65.25 49.53
C SER A 9 -48.09 -66.01 49.48
N GLY A 10 -47.66 -66.37 48.28
CA GLY A 10 -46.27 -66.76 48.05
C GLY A 10 -45.39 -65.55 48.33
N ALA A 11 -44.61 -65.60 49.41
CA ALA A 11 -43.54 -64.64 49.63
C ALA A 11 -42.48 -64.86 48.54
N HIS A 12 -42.51 -64.04 47.49
CA HIS A 12 -41.39 -63.92 46.55
C HIS A 12 -40.29 -63.10 47.24
N ALA A 13 -39.50 -63.74 48.08
CA ALA A 13 -38.35 -63.13 48.73
C ALA A 13 -37.14 -63.14 47.78
N GLY A 14 -36.60 -61.95 47.46
CA GLY A 14 -35.18 -61.74 47.18
C GLY A 14 -34.63 -61.96 45.77
N GLN A 15 -35.27 -62.72 44.87
CA GLN A 15 -34.59 -63.11 43.61
C GLN A 15 -34.60 -62.05 42.50
N ALA A 16 -35.56 -61.11 42.49
CA ALA A 16 -35.59 -60.00 41.52
C ALA A 16 -34.63 -58.85 41.88
N LEU A 17 -34.19 -58.78 43.14
CA LEU A 17 -33.27 -57.75 43.62
C LEU A 17 -31.86 -57.92 43.03
N VAL A 18 -31.40 -59.16 42.91
CA VAL A 18 -30.06 -59.50 42.37
C VAL A 18 -29.90 -59.03 40.91
N PRO A 19 -30.78 -59.38 39.96
CA PRO A 19 -30.71 -58.88 38.59
C PRO A 19 -30.97 -57.37 38.51
N ALA A 20 -31.82 -56.79 39.37
CA ALA A 20 -32.03 -55.34 39.41
C ALA A 20 -30.77 -54.57 39.85
N LEU A 21 -30.04 -55.06 40.86
CA LEU A 21 -28.76 -54.50 41.30
C LEU A 21 -27.66 -54.66 40.25
N LEU A 22 -27.60 -55.83 39.58
CA LEU A 22 -26.66 -56.04 38.48
C LEU A 22 -26.96 -55.10 37.31
N PHE A 23 -28.23 -54.90 36.96
CA PHE A 23 -28.63 -53.98 35.91
C PHE A 23 -28.30 -52.52 36.27
N LEU A 24 -28.55 -52.11 37.52
CA LEU A 24 -28.17 -50.79 38.02
C LEU A 24 -26.65 -50.59 38.02
N LEU A 25 -25.87 -51.60 38.39
CA LEU A 25 -24.41 -51.57 38.35
C LEU A 25 -23.92 -51.38 36.91
N ILE A 26 -24.39 -52.22 35.99
CA ILE A 26 -24.00 -52.16 34.56
C ILE A 26 -24.44 -50.82 33.95
N GLY A 27 -25.67 -50.38 34.22
CA GLY A 27 -26.18 -49.09 33.78
C GLY A 27 -25.39 -47.91 34.35
N GLY A 28 -25.00 -47.98 35.62
CA GLY A 28 -24.15 -46.98 36.28
C GLY A 28 -22.75 -46.91 35.68
N VAL A 29 -22.12 -48.05 35.40
CA VAL A 29 -20.84 -48.12 34.68
C VAL A 29 -20.98 -47.57 33.26
N GLY A 30 -22.04 -47.95 32.54
CA GLY A 30 -22.32 -47.43 31.19
C GLY A 30 -22.49 -45.92 31.16
N LEU A 31 -23.26 -45.35 32.10
CA LEU A 31 -23.43 -43.91 32.27
C LEU A 31 -22.11 -43.21 32.61
N TYR A 32 -21.27 -43.82 33.47
CA TYR A 32 -19.97 -43.27 33.82
C TYR A 32 -19.03 -43.19 32.62
N VAL A 33 -18.95 -44.26 31.81
CA VAL A 33 -18.17 -44.28 30.57
C VAL A 33 -18.71 -43.25 29.56
N ALA A 34 -20.04 -43.20 29.38
CA ALA A 34 -20.68 -42.24 28.48
C ALA A 34 -20.41 -40.79 28.92
N PHE A 35 -20.44 -40.51 30.22
CA PHE A 35 -20.12 -39.20 30.77
C PHE A 35 -18.66 -38.80 30.51
N GLY A 36 -17.72 -39.73 30.68
CA GLY A 36 -16.31 -39.50 30.33
C GLY A 36 -16.12 -39.16 28.85
N SER A 37 -16.77 -39.91 27.96
CA SER A 37 -16.77 -39.63 26.51
C SER A 37 -17.42 -38.28 26.18
N PHE A 38 -18.52 -37.92 26.85
CA PHE A 38 -19.17 -36.64 26.67
C PHE A 38 -18.28 -35.47 27.11
N GLN A 39 -17.59 -35.60 28.26
CA GLN A 39 -16.67 -34.57 28.75
C GLN A 39 -15.49 -34.37 27.80
N MET A 40 -14.93 -35.46 27.28
CA MET A 40 -13.85 -35.40 26.29
C MET A 40 -14.30 -34.71 25.00
N THR A 41 -15.46 -35.11 24.45
CA THR A 41 -16.03 -34.49 23.24
C THR A 41 -16.34 -33.01 23.47
N SER A 42 -16.96 -32.66 24.60
CA SER A 42 -17.26 -31.26 24.94
C SER A 42 -15.99 -30.42 25.06
N ALA A 43 -14.96 -30.96 25.71
CA ALA A 43 -13.69 -30.28 25.83
C ALA A 43 -12.97 -30.13 24.49
N LYS A 44 -13.05 -31.12 23.61
CA LYS A 44 -12.48 -31.07 22.26
C LYS A 44 -13.19 -30.01 21.41
N ILE A 45 -14.51 -29.89 21.49
CA ILE A 45 -15.28 -28.85 20.79
C ILE A 45 -14.86 -27.45 21.28
N LYS A 46 -14.74 -27.25 22.60
CA LYS A 46 -14.27 -25.96 23.16
C LYS A 46 -12.85 -25.64 22.74
N LEU A 47 -11.97 -26.63 22.74
CA LEU A 47 -10.59 -26.49 22.29
C LEU A 47 -10.51 -26.16 20.79
N GLN A 48 -11.42 -26.72 19.96
CA GLN A 48 -11.51 -26.36 18.55
C GLN A 48 -11.95 -24.91 18.36
N ASN A 49 -13.02 -24.47 19.03
CA ASN A 49 -13.46 -23.06 18.99
C ASN A 49 -12.36 -22.11 19.48
N THR A 50 -11.55 -22.55 20.44
CA THR A 50 -10.40 -21.79 20.96
C THR A 50 -9.30 -21.66 19.91
N ALA A 51 -8.98 -22.76 19.20
CA ALA A 51 -8.04 -22.73 18.08
C ALA A 51 -8.55 -21.87 16.92
N ASP A 52 -9.85 -21.96 16.59
CA ASP A 52 -10.48 -21.12 15.56
C ASP A 52 -10.38 -19.64 15.94
N ALA A 53 -10.66 -19.28 17.19
CA ALA A 53 -10.53 -17.90 17.67
C ALA A 53 -9.08 -17.41 17.62
N ALA A 54 -8.10 -18.24 17.99
CA ALA A 54 -6.68 -17.91 17.93
C ALA A 54 -6.21 -17.71 16.48
N ALA A 55 -6.54 -18.66 15.58
CA ALA A 55 -6.19 -18.58 14.17
C ALA A 55 -6.84 -17.37 13.50
N TYR A 56 -8.14 -17.16 13.72
CA TYR A 56 -8.85 -15.98 13.22
C TYR A 56 -8.21 -14.67 13.70
N SER A 57 -7.79 -14.60 14.96
CA SER A 57 -7.14 -13.41 15.51
C SER A 57 -5.77 -13.13 14.86
N ALA A 58 -5.00 -14.18 14.54
CA ALA A 58 -3.76 -14.03 13.77
C ALA A 58 -4.04 -13.53 12.34
N ALA A 59 -5.07 -14.05 11.67
CA ALA A 59 -5.49 -13.55 10.36
C ALA A 59 -6.00 -12.09 10.42
N VAL A 60 -6.64 -11.66 11.51
CA VAL A 60 -7.01 -10.25 11.71
C VAL A 60 -5.76 -9.37 11.78
N LEU A 61 -4.69 -9.82 12.45
CA LEU A 61 -3.42 -9.08 12.49
C LEU A 61 -2.75 -9.04 11.11
N GLN A 62 -2.75 -10.15 10.37
CA GLN A 62 -2.30 -10.20 8.99
C GLN A 62 -3.08 -9.22 8.10
N ALA A 63 -4.41 -9.17 8.22
CA ALA A 63 -5.23 -8.23 7.47
C ALA A 63 -4.95 -6.77 7.87
N ARG A 64 -4.70 -6.49 9.15
CA ARG A 64 -4.33 -5.15 9.63
C ARG A 64 -3.00 -4.68 9.07
N ASP A 65 -2.03 -5.57 8.96
CA ASP A 65 -0.73 -5.31 8.33
C ASP A 65 -0.87 -4.87 6.87
N TYR A 66 -1.58 -5.66 6.06
CA TYR A 66 -1.78 -5.32 4.65
C TYR A 66 -2.64 -4.06 4.48
N ASN A 67 -3.64 -3.85 5.35
CA ASN A 67 -4.39 -2.60 5.37
C ASN A 67 -3.54 -1.39 5.73
N PHE A 68 -2.66 -1.51 6.73
CA PHE A 68 -1.74 -0.44 7.12
C PHE A 68 -0.80 -0.09 5.97
N SER A 69 -0.23 -1.11 5.32
CA SER A 69 0.58 -0.94 4.11
C SER A 69 -0.21 -0.21 3.01
N ALA A 70 -1.46 -0.62 2.76
CA ALA A 70 -2.31 0.03 1.76
C ALA A 70 -2.62 1.50 2.05
N TYR A 71 -2.95 1.84 3.30
CA TYR A 71 -3.20 3.24 3.67
C TYR A 71 -1.94 4.10 3.59
N ALA A 72 -0.81 3.58 4.07
CA ALA A 72 0.45 4.31 4.03
C ALA A 72 0.93 4.51 2.58
N ASN A 73 0.81 3.51 1.69
CA ASN A 73 1.12 3.66 0.27
C ASN A 73 0.28 4.76 -0.38
N ARG A 74 -1.03 4.79 -0.14
CA ARG A 74 -1.92 5.85 -0.68
C ARG A 74 -1.60 7.24 -0.13
N ALA A 75 -1.23 7.33 1.15
CA ALA A 75 -0.79 8.59 1.75
C ALA A 75 0.54 9.07 1.13
N MET A 76 1.48 8.14 0.88
CA MET A 76 2.73 8.44 0.18
C MET A 76 2.49 8.89 -1.26
N VAL A 77 1.53 8.29 -1.99
CA VAL A 77 1.09 8.77 -3.32
C VAL A 77 0.60 10.22 -3.25
N ALA A 78 -0.29 10.56 -2.30
CA ALA A 78 -0.79 11.92 -2.14
C ALA A 78 0.33 12.94 -1.83
N ASN A 79 1.32 12.53 -1.02
CA ASN A 79 2.50 13.33 -0.75
C ASN A 79 3.35 13.56 -2.01
N GLN A 80 3.47 12.57 -2.89
CA GLN A 80 4.19 12.72 -4.17
C GLN A 80 3.49 13.67 -5.13
N VAL A 81 2.14 13.68 -5.16
CA VAL A 81 1.38 14.70 -5.90
C VAL A 81 1.73 16.10 -5.38
N SER A 82 1.77 16.27 -4.06
CA SER A 82 2.16 17.55 -3.44
C SER A 82 3.61 17.94 -3.79
N ALA A 83 4.53 16.97 -3.79
CA ALA A 83 5.92 17.19 -4.18
C ALA A 83 6.05 17.65 -5.63
N ALA A 84 5.29 17.05 -6.56
CA ALA A 84 5.27 17.46 -7.96
C ALA A 84 4.75 18.90 -8.12
N GLN A 85 3.67 19.27 -7.42
CA GLN A 85 3.10 20.62 -7.46
C GLN A 85 4.01 21.69 -6.86
N ILE A 86 4.72 21.38 -5.76
CA ILE A 86 5.69 22.28 -5.14
C ILE A 86 6.83 22.60 -6.10
N VAL A 87 7.36 21.58 -6.78
CA VAL A 87 8.43 21.73 -7.77
C VAL A 87 7.93 22.48 -9.01
N ALA A 88 6.71 22.20 -9.46
CA ALA A 88 6.05 22.94 -10.55
C ALA A 88 5.93 24.43 -10.24
N LEU A 89 5.44 24.79 -9.05
CA LEU A 89 5.28 26.19 -8.63
C LEU A 89 6.62 26.94 -8.57
N LYS A 90 7.67 26.28 -8.08
CA LYS A 90 9.01 26.88 -8.01
C LYS A 90 9.59 27.14 -9.40
N SER A 91 9.49 26.15 -10.28
CA SER A 91 9.96 26.26 -11.67
C SER A 91 9.23 27.38 -12.40
N TRP A 92 7.91 27.44 -12.26
CA TRP A 92 7.08 28.47 -12.90
C TRP A 92 7.40 29.89 -12.41
N ILE A 93 7.58 30.12 -11.11
CA ILE A 93 7.88 31.46 -10.60
C ILE A 93 9.31 31.92 -10.95
N ASP A 94 10.26 30.99 -11.03
CA ASP A 94 11.63 31.30 -11.46
C ASP A 94 11.70 31.64 -12.94
N GLU A 95 10.97 30.89 -13.77
CA GLU A 95 10.84 31.20 -15.19
C GLU A 95 10.21 32.58 -15.39
N LEU A 96 9.13 32.87 -14.66
CA LEU A 96 8.44 34.14 -14.78
C LEU A 96 9.33 35.34 -14.41
N ASP A 97 10.13 35.21 -13.36
CA ASP A 97 11.13 36.22 -12.98
C ASP A 97 12.22 36.39 -14.04
N ASN A 98 12.76 35.28 -14.56
CA ASN A 98 13.77 35.30 -15.61
C ASN A 98 13.23 36.00 -16.88
N THR A 99 12.01 35.68 -17.28
CA THR A 99 11.38 36.24 -18.46
C THR A 99 11.09 37.74 -18.29
N TYR A 100 10.68 38.20 -17.11
CA TYR A 100 10.51 39.63 -16.86
C TYR A 100 11.82 40.40 -16.66
N MET A 101 12.89 39.75 -16.18
CA MET A 101 14.25 40.33 -16.18
C MET A 101 14.70 40.69 -17.60
N GLY A 102 14.26 39.90 -18.58
CA GLY A 102 14.51 40.11 -20.00
C GLY A 102 15.81 39.46 -20.46
N ASN A 103 15.77 38.92 -21.67
CA ASN A 103 16.93 38.36 -22.34
C ASN A 103 17.70 39.48 -23.08
N PRO A 104 19.04 39.60 -22.90
CA PRO A 104 19.82 40.68 -23.51
C PRO A 104 19.66 40.83 -25.02
N ASP A 105 19.58 39.72 -25.75
CA ASP A 105 19.47 39.73 -27.22
C ASP A 105 18.10 40.25 -27.65
N THR A 106 17.03 39.78 -26.99
CA THR A 106 15.67 40.28 -27.23
C THR A 106 15.54 41.77 -26.86
N GLU A 107 16.13 42.20 -25.74
CA GLU A 107 16.13 43.63 -25.35
C GLU A 107 16.87 44.51 -26.36
N GLN A 108 17.99 44.01 -26.90
CA GLN A 108 18.75 44.72 -27.92
C GLN A 108 17.96 44.83 -29.23
N LEU A 109 17.28 43.77 -29.67
CA LEU A 109 16.42 43.79 -30.85
C LEU A 109 15.29 44.82 -30.72
N VAL A 110 14.59 44.81 -29.59
CA VAL A 110 13.51 45.78 -29.33
C VAL A 110 14.06 47.21 -29.35
N THR A 111 15.22 47.46 -28.71
CA THR A 111 15.87 48.79 -28.74
C THR A 111 16.28 49.21 -30.15
N THR A 112 16.62 48.23 -30.99
CA THR A 112 17.13 48.46 -32.33
C THR A 112 16.01 48.71 -33.34
N PHE A 113 14.88 48.01 -33.24
CA PHE A 113 13.86 48.04 -34.29
C PHE A 113 12.53 48.66 -33.86
N ALA A 114 12.17 48.69 -32.57
CA ALA A 114 10.93 49.31 -32.12
C ALA A 114 11.05 50.84 -32.09
N ASP A 115 10.00 51.54 -32.52
CA ASP A 115 9.90 52.99 -32.39
C ASP A 115 9.59 53.39 -30.93
N HIS A 116 8.87 52.52 -30.20
CA HIS A 116 8.43 52.68 -28.81
C HIS A 116 8.89 51.49 -27.94
N PRO A 117 10.21 51.31 -27.70
CA PRO A 117 10.73 50.21 -26.89
C PRO A 117 10.20 50.21 -25.44
N ALA A 118 9.67 51.34 -24.95
CA ALA A 118 9.01 51.41 -23.65
C ALA A 118 7.74 50.55 -23.56
N TRP A 119 7.04 50.29 -24.67
CA TRP A 119 5.86 49.40 -24.68
C TRP A 119 6.22 47.95 -24.37
N TRP A 120 7.46 47.54 -24.63
CA TRP A 120 7.99 46.24 -24.22
C TRP A 120 8.53 46.25 -22.78
N ARG A 121 9.26 47.29 -22.38
CA ARG A 121 9.95 47.33 -21.09
C ARG A 121 9.03 47.63 -19.89
N ALA A 122 8.15 48.63 -20.02
CA ALA A 122 7.36 49.10 -18.89
C ALA A 122 6.41 48.01 -18.30
N PRO A 123 5.73 47.17 -19.11
CA PRO A 123 4.97 46.05 -18.58
C PRO A 123 5.81 45.04 -17.79
N LYS A 124 7.02 44.73 -18.27
CA LYS A 124 7.93 43.80 -17.58
C LYS A 124 8.42 44.37 -16.25
N ASP A 125 8.86 45.63 -16.23
CA ASP A 125 9.29 46.30 -15.00
C ASP A 125 8.18 46.32 -13.95
N ARG A 126 6.92 46.57 -14.38
CA ARG A 126 5.76 46.49 -13.49
C ARG A 126 5.55 45.07 -12.97
N ALA A 127 5.56 44.09 -13.86
CA ALA A 127 5.32 42.70 -13.49
C ALA A 127 6.37 42.19 -12.50
N ARG A 128 7.65 42.55 -12.64
CA ARG A 128 8.71 42.23 -11.66
C ARG A 128 8.38 42.69 -10.26
N LEU A 129 7.87 43.92 -10.12
CA LEU A 129 7.47 44.45 -8.83
C LEU A 129 6.28 43.69 -8.23
N ASP A 130 5.35 43.27 -9.08
CA ASP A 130 4.17 42.52 -8.66
C ASP A 130 4.51 41.07 -8.25
N ILE A 131 5.45 40.41 -8.94
CA ILE A 131 5.84 39.01 -8.64
C ILE A 131 6.93 38.86 -7.58
N ALA A 132 7.79 39.87 -7.38
CA ALA A 132 8.89 39.82 -6.40
C ALA A 132 8.48 39.38 -4.99
N PRO A 133 7.40 39.91 -4.36
CA PRO A 133 6.98 39.46 -3.04
C PRO A 133 6.48 38.01 -3.05
N VAL A 134 5.83 37.57 -4.14
CA VAL A 134 5.35 36.19 -4.29
C VAL A 134 6.54 35.23 -4.40
N ARG A 135 7.52 35.55 -5.26
CA ARG A 135 8.73 34.75 -5.41
C ARG A 135 9.52 34.64 -4.12
N ALA A 136 9.77 35.76 -3.43
CA ALA A 136 10.47 35.74 -2.14
C ALA A 136 9.74 34.88 -1.10
N THR A 137 8.41 34.90 -1.10
CA THR A 137 7.59 34.05 -0.23
C THR A 137 7.75 32.57 -0.61
N LEU A 138 7.68 32.22 -1.89
CA LEU A 138 7.87 30.85 -2.36
C LEU A 138 9.30 30.32 -2.10
N ASP A 139 10.33 31.14 -2.32
CA ASP A 139 11.72 30.79 -2.02
C ASP A 139 11.93 30.46 -0.54
N ALA A 140 11.24 31.17 0.36
CA ALA A 140 11.29 30.93 1.79
C ALA A 140 10.48 29.70 2.22
N LEU A 141 9.31 29.47 1.61
CA LEU A 141 8.36 28.44 2.05
C LEU A 141 8.60 27.07 1.39
N LEU A 142 8.77 27.02 0.07
CA LEU A 142 8.74 25.76 -0.69
C LEU A 142 9.82 24.75 -0.23
N PRO A 143 11.07 25.13 0.10
CA PRO A 143 12.04 24.17 0.65
C PRO A 143 11.60 23.55 1.98
N ALA A 144 10.96 24.33 2.86
CA ALA A 144 10.46 23.83 4.14
C ALA A 144 9.27 22.89 3.95
N VAL A 145 8.34 23.25 3.05
CA VAL A 145 7.19 22.40 2.71
C VAL A 145 7.66 21.10 2.05
N ALA A 146 8.57 21.16 1.08
CA ALA A 146 9.13 19.98 0.41
C ALA A 146 9.78 19.01 1.40
N LYS A 147 10.61 19.51 2.32
CA LYS A 147 11.22 18.71 3.39
C LYS A 147 10.20 18.16 4.37
N GLY A 148 9.15 18.91 4.69
CA GLY A 148 8.06 18.45 5.54
C GLY A 148 7.30 17.27 4.91
N VAL A 149 6.88 17.41 3.66
CA VAL A 149 6.21 16.36 2.88
C VAL A 149 7.12 15.13 2.73
N GLY A 150 8.39 15.36 2.40
CA GLY A 150 9.41 14.32 2.30
C GLY A 150 9.63 13.56 3.62
N GLY A 151 9.73 14.30 4.74
CA GLY A 151 9.84 13.72 6.08
C GLY A 151 8.63 12.89 6.50
N ILE A 152 7.41 13.36 6.20
CA ILE A 152 6.19 12.58 6.44
C ILE A 152 6.19 11.30 5.60
N THR A 153 6.59 11.39 4.33
CA THR A 153 6.68 10.23 3.43
C THR A 153 7.69 9.20 3.96
N ARG A 154 8.85 9.65 4.47
CA ARG A 154 9.83 8.76 5.11
C ARG A 154 9.27 8.13 6.38
N ALA A 155 8.61 8.90 7.23
CA ALA A 155 7.99 8.36 8.44
C ALA A 155 6.93 7.29 8.11
N LEU A 156 6.15 7.45 7.02
CA LEU A 156 5.20 6.45 6.55
C LEU A 156 5.91 5.18 6.03
N SER A 157 6.96 5.35 5.23
CA SER A 157 7.80 4.25 4.71
C SER A 157 8.43 3.42 5.84
N ASP A 158 9.03 4.09 6.83
CA ASP A 158 9.64 3.46 8.00
C ASP A 158 8.55 2.77 8.84
N ALA A 159 7.42 3.45 9.10
CA ALA A 159 6.33 2.90 9.88
C ALA A 159 5.73 1.63 9.26
N GLN A 160 5.64 1.52 7.93
CA GLN A 160 5.19 0.28 7.26
C GLN A 160 6.13 -0.88 7.54
N THR A 161 7.43 -0.63 7.44
CA THR A 161 8.46 -1.65 7.69
C THR A 161 8.43 -2.12 9.14
N ASP A 162 8.36 -1.16 10.08
CA ASP A 162 8.32 -1.45 11.51
C ASP A 162 7.01 -2.14 11.93
N TYR A 163 5.87 -1.68 11.42
CA TYR A 163 4.56 -2.26 11.71
C TYR A 163 4.48 -3.71 11.21
N HIS A 164 4.96 -3.96 9.99
CA HIS A 164 5.03 -5.28 9.41
C HIS A 164 5.86 -6.24 10.28
N ALA A 165 7.08 -5.83 10.66
CA ALA A 165 7.95 -6.61 11.52
C ALA A 165 7.32 -6.86 12.92
N ALA A 166 6.68 -5.85 13.50
CA ALA A 166 6.01 -5.95 14.79
C ALA A 166 4.85 -6.96 14.77
N ILE A 167 4.10 -7.04 13.67
CA ILE A 167 3.00 -8.02 13.53
C ILE A 167 3.52 -9.46 13.57
N PHE A 168 4.63 -9.77 12.88
CA PHE A 168 5.22 -11.11 12.95
C PHE A 168 5.69 -11.47 14.36
N ALA A 169 6.25 -10.51 15.10
CA ALA A 169 6.67 -10.72 16.47
C ALA A 169 5.49 -10.90 17.44
N ALA A 170 4.38 -10.20 17.21
CA ALA A 170 3.23 -10.18 18.12
C ALA A 170 2.25 -11.35 17.91
N VAL A 171 2.16 -11.93 16.71
CA VAL A 171 1.17 -12.99 16.41
C VAL A 171 1.22 -14.19 17.37
N PRO A 172 2.40 -14.77 17.69
CA PRO A 172 2.47 -15.91 18.62
C PRO A 172 1.89 -15.61 20.01
N ASP A 173 2.25 -14.45 20.58
CA ASP A 173 1.82 -14.05 21.91
C ASP A 173 0.32 -13.74 21.94
N ILE A 174 -0.19 -13.02 20.94
CA ILE A 174 -1.61 -12.70 20.83
C ILE A 174 -2.44 -13.96 20.61
N ALA A 175 -1.98 -14.90 19.79
CA ALA A 175 -2.66 -16.18 19.60
C ALA A 175 -2.76 -16.97 20.92
N ASN A 176 -1.67 -17.00 21.70
CA ASN A 176 -1.66 -17.66 23.01
C ASN A 176 -2.57 -16.95 24.02
N GLU A 177 -2.56 -15.61 24.05
CA GLU A 177 -3.43 -14.82 24.92
C GLU A 177 -4.91 -15.06 24.58
N VAL A 178 -5.26 -15.07 23.28
CA VAL A 178 -6.61 -15.38 22.82
C VAL A 178 -7.02 -16.79 23.22
N ALA A 179 -6.11 -17.76 23.13
CA ALA A 179 -6.37 -19.13 23.58
C ALA A 179 -6.70 -19.15 25.09
N GLN A 180 -5.84 -18.57 25.92
CA GLN A 180 -6.01 -18.51 27.38
C GLN A 180 -7.27 -17.74 27.81
N ARG A 181 -7.61 -16.64 27.12
CA ARG A 181 -8.83 -15.85 27.40
C ARG A 181 -10.11 -16.61 27.05
N ASN A 182 -10.11 -17.39 25.96
CA ASN A 182 -11.23 -18.26 25.62
C ASN A 182 -11.32 -19.44 26.59
N GLN A 183 -10.18 -20.03 26.95
CA GLN A 183 -10.10 -21.13 27.89
C GLN A 183 -8.77 -21.11 28.67
N PRO A 184 -8.78 -20.87 29.99
CA PRO A 184 -7.55 -20.66 30.79
C PRO A 184 -6.55 -21.82 30.78
N ASP A 185 -7.05 -23.05 30.63
CA ASP A 185 -6.25 -24.28 30.62
C ASP A 185 -5.60 -24.57 29.24
N THR A 186 -5.65 -23.63 28.29
CA THR A 186 -5.22 -23.83 26.90
C THR A 186 -4.10 -22.87 26.51
N HIS A 187 -3.18 -23.37 25.69
CA HIS A 187 -2.02 -22.62 25.22
C HIS A 187 -1.78 -22.92 23.74
N VAL A 188 -1.18 -21.99 23.01
CA VAL A 188 -0.62 -22.30 21.70
C VAL A 188 0.60 -23.20 21.91
N THR A 189 0.73 -24.27 21.14
CA THR A 189 1.87 -25.20 21.27
C THR A 189 3.19 -24.43 21.19
N SER A 190 4.06 -24.63 22.17
CA SER A 190 5.32 -23.88 22.27
C SER A 190 6.19 -24.11 21.02
N GLY A 191 6.75 -23.03 20.48
CA GLY A 191 7.58 -23.08 19.28
C GLY A 191 6.82 -23.48 18.00
N TYR A 192 5.49 -23.53 18.02
CA TYR A 192 4.69 -23.97 16.87
C TYR A 192 5.05 -23.20 15.59
N PHE A 193 5.07 -21.86 15.66
CA PHE A 193 5.38 -20.99 14.52
C PHE A 193 6.81 -21.15 13.99
N THR A 194 7.76 -21.47 14.86
CA THR A 194 9.20 -21.55 14.53
C THR A 194 9.69 -22.99 14.34
N SER A 195 8.81 -23.98 14.48
CA SER A 195 9.17 -25.39 14.32
C SER A 195 9.44 -25.73 12.85
N PRO A 196 10.30 -26.74 12.55
CA PRO A 196 10.52 -27.21 11.19
C PRO A 196 9.22 -27.57 10.46
N ARG A 197 8.18 -27.96 11.20
CA ARG A 197 6.85 -28.30 10.69
C ARG A 197 6.14 -27.10 10.04
N ASN A 198 6.27 -25.90 10.59
CA ASN A 198 5.59 -24.69 10.09
C ASN A 198 6.53 -23.66 9.47
N ALA A 199 7.84 -23.94 9.44
CA ALA A 199 8.85 -23.06 8.84
C ALA A 199 8.52 -22.68 7.39
N ALA A 200 7.96 -23.61 6.59
CA ALA A 200 7.53 -23.32 5.23
C ALA A 200 6.35 -22.34 5.18
N GLN A 201 5.35 -22.50 6.05
CA GLN A 201 4.20 -21.60 6.13
C GLN A 201 4.62 -20.20 6.59
N LEU A 202 5.48 -20.12 7.61
CA LEU A 202 6.04 -18.86 8.08
C LEU A 202 6.85 -18.18 6.97
N ALA A 203 7.67 -18.92 6.23
CA ALA A 203 8.44 -18.38 5.11
C ALA A 203 7.54 -17.86 3.98
N VAL A 204 6.44 -18.55 3.66
CA VAL A 204 5.47 -18.08 2.65
C VAL A 204 4.79 -16.79 3.14
N TRP A 205 4.44 -16.68 4.42
CA TRP A 205 3.88 -15.45 4.95
C TRP A 205 4.90 -14.30 4.98
N GLN A 206 6.13 -14.55 5.43
CA GLN A 206 7.21 -13.55 5.49
C GLN A 206 7.63 -13.03 4.12
N THR A 207 7.53 -13.86 3.07
CA THR A 207 7.91 -13.47 1.71
C THR A 207 6.73 -13.04 0.85
N TYR A 208 5.51 -13.00 1.42
CA TYR A 208 4.31 -12.59 0.69
C TYR A 208 4.37 -11.13 0.26
N THR A 209 4.80 -10.27 1.18
CA THR A 209 5.13 -8.88 0.91
C THR A 209 6.64 -8.68 0.99
N ARG A 210 7.12 -7.66 0.32
CA ARG A 210 8.51 -7.23 0.35
C ARG A 210 8.57 -5.71 0.36
N VAL A 211 9.66 -5.18 0.90
CA VAL A 211 10.02 -3.79 0.70
C VAL A 211 10.60 -3.63 -0.71
N VAL A 212 9.94 -2.81 -1.53
CA VAL A 212 10.43 -2.38 -2.84
C VAL A 212 11.12 -1.03 -2.67
N THR A 213 12.30 -0.86 -3.28
CA THR A 213 13.01 0.43 -3.31
C THR A 213 13.00 0.97 -4.74
N PRO A 214 12.15 1.96 -5.05
CA PRO A 214 12.00 2.43 -6.43
C PRO A 214 13.16 3.32 -6.90
N ALA A 215 13.64 4.19 -6.01
CA ALA A 215 14.70 5.16 -6.28
C ALA A 215 16.00 4.48 -6.78
N GLY A 216 16.52 4.98 -7.90
CA GLY A 216 17.70 4.46 -8.59
C GLY A 216 17.43 3.31 -9.56
N ASN A 217 16.19 2.83 -9.68
CA ASN A 217 15.82 1.74 -10.59
C ASN A 217 15.00 2.24 -11.80
N LEU A 218 15.38 1.81 -13.00
CA LEU A 218 14.75 2.14 -14.28
C LEU A 218 13.60 1.20 -14.68
N ASP A 219 13.44 0.06 -14.01
CA ASP A 219 12.40 -0.93 -14.29
C ASP A 219 10.99 -0.38 -14.00
N ALA A 220 9.94 -1.08 -14.42
CA ALA A 220 8.58 -0.73 -14.02
C ALA A 220 8.39 -0.88 -12.49
N ASP A 221 7.59 -0.01 -11.89
CA ASP A 221 7.34 0.03 -10.45
C ASP A 221 5.90 0.48 -10.18
N HIS A 222 5.16 -0.26 -9.36
CA HIS A 222 3.74 0.01 -9.14
C HIS A 222 3.50 1.36 -8.46
N PHE A 223 4.36 1.78 -7.53
CA PHE A 223 4.21 3.09 -6.89
C PHE A 223 4.42 4.20 -7.91
N ALA A 224 5.46 4.09 -8.75
CA ALA A 224 5.67 5.03 -9.84
C ALA A 224 4.51 5.03 -10.86
N ASP A 225 3.95 3.87 -11.20
CA ASP A 225 2.80 3.75 -12.10
C ASP A 225 1.58 4.47 -11.56
N VAL A 226 1.25 4.29 -10.28
CA VAL A 226 0.11 4.97 -9.63
C VAL A 226 0.32 6.48 -9.58
N VAL A 227 1.53 6.93 -9.25
CA VAL A 227 1.86 8.35 -9.11
C VAL A 227 1.92 9.07 -10.45
N THR A 228 2.25 8.36 -11.53
CA THR A 228 2.37 8.92 -12.88
C THR A 228 1.24 8.52 -13.82
N ASP A 229 0.14 7.98 -13.30
CA ASP A 229 -1.00 7.61 -14.12
C ASP A 229 -1.56 8.87 -14.84
N PRO A 230 -1.52 8.91 -16.19
CA PRO A 230 -1.96 10.07 -16.95
C PRO A 230 -3.46 10.33 -16.82
N ALA A 231 -4.28 9.38 -16.36
CA ALA A 231 -5.70 9.63 -16.09
C ALA A 231 -5.92 10.37 -14.77
N THR A 232 -5.00 10.24 -13.80
CA THR A 232 -5.18 10.78 -12.44
C THR A 232 -4.32 11.99 -12.12
N LEU A 233 -3.21 12.17 -12.85
CA LEU A 233 -2.34 13.34 -12.68
C LEU A 233 -3.08 14.64 -13.02
N ASP A 234 -2.85 15.67 -12.20
CA ASP A 234 -3.47 16.98 -12.41
C ASP A 234 -2.91 17.69 -13.65
N SER A 235 -3.71 18.59 -14.23
CA SER A 235 -3.34 19.31 -15.45
C SER A 235 -2.14 20.23 -15.25
N PHE A 236 -1.96 20.79 -14.05
CA PHE A 236 -0.88 21.72 -13.74
C PHE A 236 0.49 21.04 -13.70
N VAL A 237 0.56 19.80 -13.21
CA VAL A 237 1.77 18.96 -13.28
C VAL A 237 2.05 18.54 -14.72
N LYS A 238 1.03 18.11 -15.47
CA LYS A 238 1.17 17.64 -16.86
C LYS A 238 1.71 18.71 -17.79
N ALA A 239 1.05 19.87 -17.83
CA ALA A 239 1.36 20.92 -18.79
C ALA A 239 0.89 22.29 -18.30
N ARG A 240 1.79 23.27 -18.35
CA ARG A 240 1.54 24.68 -18.14
C ARG A 240 1.81 25.39 -19.44
N VAL A 241 0.81 25.42 -20.32
CA VAL A 241 0.92 26.03 -21.64
C VAL A 241 0.13 27.32 -21.68
N SER A 242 0.73 28.37 -22.22
CA SER A 242 0.03 29.61 -22.53
C SER A 242 0.54 30.21 -23.82
N SER A 243 -0.35 30.68 -24.70
CA SER A 243 0.04 31.38 -25.93
C SER A 243 0.49 32.83 -25.68
N ARG A 244 0.41 33.28 -24.41
CA ARG A 244 0.74 34.62 -23.94
C ARG A 244 1.27 34.49 -22.51
N SER A 245 2.48 34.94 -22.19
CA SER A 245 3.13 34.73 -20.88
C SER A 245 2.53 35.60 -19.75
N ILE A 246 1.24 35.34 -19.49
CA ILE A 246 0.32 35.76 -18.42
C ILE A 246 -0.20 37.20 -18.33
N ALA A 247 -1.34 37.30 -17.64
CA ALA A 247 -2.42 38.25 -17.86
C ALA A 247 -2.05 39.72 -17.62
N PRO A 248 -2.63 40.68 -18.36
CA PRO A 248 -3.55 40.42 -19.46
C PRO A 248 -2.81 40.09 -20.75
N ASP A 249 -1.58 40.61 -20.95
CA ASP A 249 -0.68 40.35 -22.10
C ASP A 249 0.70 41.02 -21.83
N TYR A 250 1.29 40.85 -20.64
CA TYR A 250 2.42 41.71 -20.21
C TYR A 250 3.73 41.54 -21.00
N GLN A 251 3.82 40.62 -21.95
CA GLN A 251 5.02 40.41 -22.76
C GLN A 251 4.67 40.24 -24.24
N GLN A 252 3.97 41.22 -24.78
CA GLN A 252 3.80 41.33 -26.22
C GLN A 252 4.24 42.70 -26.68
N LEU A 253 4.78 42.73 -27.89
CA LEU A 253 5.07 43.96 -28.59
C LEU A 253 4.38 43.93 -29.94
N ASP A 254 3.80 45.05 -30.31
CA ASP A 254 3.23 45.25 -31.63
C ASP A 254 3.41 46.72 -31.97
N ASP A 255 4.48 47.03 -32.69
CA ASP A 255 4.95 48.41 -32.86
C ASP A 255 5.47 48.66 -34.27
N SER A 256 5.45 49.93 -34.68
CA SER A 256 6.07 50.35 -35.93
C SER A 256 7.60 50.29 -35.82
N SER A 257 8.24 50.16 -36.98
CA SER A 257 9.68 50.22 -37.13
C SER A 257 10.04 51.18 -38.25
N ALA A 258 10.32 52.42 -37.90
CA ALA A 258 10.86 53.42 -38.84
C ALA A 258 12.31 53.09 -39.26
N ARG A 259 12.98 52.17 -38.54
CA ARG A 259 14.35 51.73 -38.84
C ARG A 259 14.42 50.70 -39.97
N CYS A 260 13.27 50.15 -40.37
CA CYS A 260 13.17 49.33 -41.57
C CYS A 260 13.11 50.20 -42.84
N PRO A 261 13.83 49.84 -43.93
CA PRO A 261 13.72 50.54 -45.21
C PRO A 261 12.28 50.55 -45.74
N GLY A 262 11.73 51.75 -45.96
CA GLY A 262 10.33 51.92 -46.41
C GLY A 262 9.28 51.87 -45.29
N GLY A 263 9.71 51.78 -44.03
CA GLY A 263 8.84 51.58 -42.88
C GLY A 263 8.47 50.10 -42.69
N GLY A 264 8.33 49.67 -41.45
CA GLY A 264 8.01 48.29 -41.11
C GLY A 264 7.33 48.15 -39.76
N ARG A 265 7.31 46.94 -39.25
CA ARG A 265 6.72 46.55 -37.97
C ARG A 265 7.66 45.60 -37.24
N ILE A 266 7.69 45.70 -35.92
CA ILE A 266 8.20 44.68 -35.02
C ILE A 266 7.03 44.12 -34.20
N ALA A 267 6.86 42.82 -34.23
CA ALA A 267 5.88 42.12 -33.40
C ALA A 267 6.58 41.03 -32.60
N ILE A 268 6.26 40.93 -31.31
CA ILE A 268 6.74 39.90 -30.41
C ILE A 268 5.54 39.25 -29.73
N ARG A 269 5.42 37.93 -29.87
CA ARG A 269 4.45 37.10 -29.17
C ARG A 269 5.21 36.08 -28.33
N VAL A 270 5.06 36.15 -27.01
CA VAL A 270 5.70 35.19 -26.12
C VAL A 270 4.74 34.05 -25.78
N ALA A 271 5.15 32.82 -26.07
CA ALA A 271 4.46 31.60 -25.67
C ALA A 271 5.23 30.93 -24.53
N HIS A 272 4.49 30.36 -23.59
CA HIS A 272 5.00 29.64 -22.43
C HIS A 272 4.63 28.17 -22.53
N VAL A 273 5.57 27.32 -22.18
CA VAL A 273 5.37 25.88 -22.00
C VAL A 273 6.20 25.41 -20.82
N GLY A 274 5.60 24.54 -20.02
CA GLY A 274 6.29 23.91 -18.92
C GLY A 274 5.57 22.66 -18.47
N GLY A 275 6.27 21.84 -17.70
CA GLY A 275 5.70 20.63 -17.15
C GLY A 275 6.55 20.08 -16.02
N THR A 276 6.02 19.07 -15.38
CA THR A 276 6.67 18.38 -14.28
C THR A 276 6.58 16.88 -14.53
N GLN A 277 7.73 16.21 -14.44
CA GLN A 277 7.80 14.77 -14.66
C GLN A 277 8.62 14.11 -13.55
N LEU A 278 8.21 12.90 -13.19
CA LEU A 278 9.01 12.04 -12.34
C LEU A 278 10.21 11.58 -13.16
N ARG A 279 11.44 11.70 -12.62
CA ARG A 279 12.62 11.18 -13.31
C ARG A 279 12.48 9.67 -13.56
N SER A 280 13.05 9.19 -14.67
CA SER A 280 13.01 7.76 -15.04
C SER A 280 13.60 6.84 -13.97
N ASP A 281 14.54 7.33 -13.18
CA ASP A 281 15.16 6.62 -12.05
C ASP A 281 14.38 6.73 -10.74
N LYS A 282 13.24 7.44 -10.74
CA LYS A 282 12.36 7.67 -9.57
C LYS A 282 13.07 8.35 -8.39
N ASN A 283 14.26 8.92 -8.60
CA ASN A 283 15.01 9.63 -7.55
C ASN A 283 14.40 10.99 -7.23
N GLY A 284 13.35 11.42 -7.93
CA GLY A 284 12.59 12.62 -7.63
C GLY A 284 11.97 13.27 -8.84
N TRP A 285 11.21 14.32 -8.54
CA TRP A 285 10.52 15.12 -9.53
C TRP A 285 11.42 16.21 -10.08
N GLN A 286 11.25 16.52 -11.36
CA GLN A 286 11.88 17.65 -12.00
C GLN A 286 10.84 18.42 -12.79
N SER A 287 10.95 19.74 -12.75
CA SER A 287 10.09 20.63 -13.49
C SER A 287 10.92 21.67 -14.21
N ILE A 288 10.51 21.95 -15.45
CA ILE A 288 11.08 23.00 -16.27
C ILE A 288 9.93 23.77 -16.88
N ASP A 289 10.06 25.08 -16.82
CA ASP A 289 9.20 26.04 -17.47
C ASP A 289 10.06 26.91 -18.39
N ALA A 290 9.52 27.28 -19.54
CA ALA A 290 10.21 28.10 -20.52
C ALA A 290 9.24 28.98 -21.29
N SER A 291 9.69 30.21 -21.59
CA SER A 291 9.02 31.12 -22.50
C SER A 291 9.87 31.38 -23.74
N THR A 292 9.23 31.27 -24.90
CA THR A 292 9.80 31.54 -26.22
C THR A 292 9.18 32.81 -26.79
N ALA A 293 10.01 33.75 -27.21
CA ALA A 293 9.60 34.93 -27.93
C ALA A 293 9.61 34.65 -29.45
N HIS A 294 8.43 34.63 -30.07
CA HIS A 294 8.28 34.63 -31.51
C HIS A 294 8.38 36.07 -32.02
N ILE A 295 9.49 36.41 -32.68
CA ILE A 295 9.82 37.77 -33.09
C ILE A 295 9.67 37.88 -34.62
N THR A 296 8.89 38.84 -35.09
CA THR A 296 8.75 39.18 -36.50
C THR A 296 9.17 40.62 -36.72
N ILE A 297 10.19 40.85 -37.55
CA ILE A 297 10.64 42.18 -37.95
C ILE A 297 10.58 42.26 -39.47
N THR A 298 9.79 43.20 -40.02
CA THR A 298 9.48 43.28 -41.46
C THR A 298 10.71 43.29 -42.37
N CYS A 299 11.81 43.93 -41.95
CA CYS A 299 13.03 44.06 -42.75
C CYS A 299 14.16 43.09 -42.37
N VAL A 300 13.93 42.17 -41.43
CA VAL A 300 14.93 41.16 -41.01
C VAL A 300 14.38 39.78 -41.36
N ASP A 301 13.60 39.18 -40.47
CA ASP A 301 12.92 37.89 -40.67
C ASP A 301 11.93 37.63 -39.52
N THR A 302 11.34 36.43 -39.49
CA THR A 302 10.69 35.85 -38.31
C THR A 302 11.57 34.75 -37.71
N PHE A 303 11.81 34.82 -36.40
CA PHE A 303 12.63 33.85 -35.69
C PHE A 303 12.22 33.77 -34.21
N ASP A 304 12.67 32.70 -33.56
CA ASP A 304 12.42 32.45 -32.15
C ASP A 304 13.64 32.83 -31.32
N ALA A 305 13.38 33.47 -30.18
CA ALA A 305 14.38 33.81 -29.19
C ALA A 305 13.95 33.34 -27.81
N ILE A 306 14.91 33.16 -26.92
CA ILE A 306 14.67 32.83 -25.52
C ILE A 306 14.12 34.07 -24.84
N ALA A 307 12.89 33.96 -24.30
CA ALA A 307 12.32 35.02 -23.47
C ALA A 307 12.74 34.82 -22.01
N GLY A 308 12.66 33.58 -21.53
CA GLY A 308 13.23 33.16 -20.26
C GLY A 308 12.94 31.70 -19.93
N HIS A 309 13.54 31.22 -18.86
CA HIS A 309 13.46 29.83 -18.44
C HIS A 309 13.65 29.70 -16.93
N GLY A 310 13.11 28.62 -16.36
CA GLY A 310 13.21 28.30 -14.94
C GLY A 310 13.09 26.81 -14.70
N GLY A 311 13.70 26.35 -13.62
CA GLY A 311 13.70 24.94 -13.25
C GLY A 311 13.69 24.75 -11.75
N SER A 312 13.05 23.68 -11.30
CA SER A 312 13.13 23.21 -9.93
C SER A 312 13.14 21.69 -9.90
N ALA A 313 13.72 21.13 -8.84
CA ALA A 313 13.72 19.70 -8.63
C ALA A 313 13.39 19.32 -7.19
N ASN A 314 13.13 18.03 -6.99
CA ASN A 314 13.17 17.39 -5.70
C ASN A 314 14.04 16.11 -5.78
N GLY A 315 14.55 15.65 -4.64
CA GLY A 315 15.41 14.48 -4.57
C GLY A 315 16.80 14.71 -5.17
N ASP A 316 17.56 13.63 -5.38
CA ASP A 316 18.94 13.76 -5.88
C ASP A 316 18.98 14.05 -7.38
N VAL A 317 19.49 15.24 -7.72
CA VAL A 317 19.65 15.71 -9.10
C VAL A 317 20.94 15.21 -9.74
N GLY A 318 21.78 14.40 -9.08
CA GLY A 318 23.02 13.90 -9.68
C GLY A 318 22.84 13.02 -10.93
N SER A 319 21.67 12.41 -11.08
CA SER A 319 21.34 11.41 -12.12
C SER A 319 20.34 11.88 -13.17
N TYR A 320 20.03 13.18 -13.22
CA TYR A 320 19.06 13.72 -14.19
C TYR A 320 19.51 13.59 -15.66
N MET A 321 20.81 13.46 -15.89
CA MET A 321 21.44 13.21 -17.18
C MET A 321 22.13 11.85 -17.16
N THR A 322 22.00 11.11 -18.26
CA THR A 322 22.71 9.84 -18.44
C THR A 322 24.19 10.03 -18.79
N HIS A 323 24.55 11.05 -19.58
CA HIS A 323 25.91 11.27 -20.08
C HIS A 323 26.34 12.75 -20.01
N PRO A 324 26.49 13.34 -18.81
CA PRO A 324 26.93 14.72 -18.67
C PRO A 324 28.30 14.95 -19.34
N PRO A 325 28.53 16.09 -20.02
CA PRO A 325 27.70 17.29 -20.06
C PRO A 325 26.67 17.32 -21.20
N PHE A 326 26.49 16.23 -21.95
CA PHE A 326 25.61 16.22 -23.12
C PHE A 326 24.22 15.70 -22.76
N VAL A 327 23.18 16.41 -23.21
CA VAL A 327 21.79 15.95 -23.09
C VAL A 327 21.55 14.82 -24.08
N ALA A 328 21.30 13.61 -23.60
CA ALA A 328 20.85 12.52 -24.44
C ALA A 328 19.36 12.67 -24.76
N TRP A 329 18.91 12.16 -25.91
CA TRP A 329 17.49 12.17 -26.27
C TRP A 329 16.63 11.49 -25.18
N SER A 330 17.13 10.43 -24.54
CA SER A 330 16.45 9.72 -23.45
C SER A 330 16.30 10.53 -22.16
N ASP A 331 17.11 11.57 -21.93
CA ASP A 331 17.07 12.38 -20.71
C ASP A 331 15.78 13.23 -20.64
N TRP A 332 15.15 13.47 -21.80
CA TRP A 332 13.86 14.14 -21.92
C TRP A 332 12.66 13.25 -21.54
N LYS A 333 12.89 11.96 -21.29
CA LYS A 333 11.85 11.01 -20.92
C LYS A 333 11.80 10.84 -19.40
N GLY A 334 10.67 11.19 -18.81
CA GLY A 334 10.30 10.84 -17.45
C GLY A 334 9.71 9.43 -17.35
N TYR A 335 9.50 8.99 -16.12
CA TYR A 335 8.73 7.77 -15.85
C TYR A 335 7.26 7.97 -16.28
N GLY A 336 6.59 6.88 -16.70
CA GLY A 336 5.17 6.92 -17.08
C GLY A 336 4.90 7.50 -18.48
N GLY A 337 5.93 7.80 -19.26
CA GLY A 337 5.77 8.30 -20.63
C GLY A 337 5.62 9.82 -20.76
N TYR A 338 5.86 10.56 -19.67
CA TYR A 338 5.97 12.02 -19.69
C TYR A 338 7.23 12.43 -20.48
N MET A 339 7.06 13.19 -21.55
CA MET A 339 8.15 13.63 -22.43
C MET A 339 8.20 15.16 -22.52
N ASN A 340 9.41 15.68 -22.76
CA ASN A 340 9.64 17.06 -23.24
C ASN A 340 9.05 18.19 -22.37
N PHE A 341 8.69 17.94 -21.11
CA PHE A 341 8.11 18.90 -20.16
C PHE A 341 6.99 19.78 -20.75
N GLY A 342 5.73 19.40 -20.51
CA GLY A 342 4.58 20.20 -20.98
C GLY A 342 4.06 19.82 -22.36
N ASP A 343 4.63 18.78 -22.97
CA ASP A 343 4.08 18.09 -24.14
C ASP A 343 3.76 16.62 -23.78
N PRO A 344 2.67 16.35 -23.03
CA PRO A 344 2.32 15.01 -22.59
C PRO A 344 1.91 14.07 -23.73
N ASP A 345 1.60 14.61 -24.91
CA ASP A 345 1.20 13.86 -26.10
C ASP A 345 2.41 13.54 -27.01
N SER A 346 3.60 14.03 -26.66
CA SER A 346 4.81 13.74 -27.41
C SER A 346 5.12 12.25 -27.44
N THR A 347 5.56 11.78 -28.59
CA THR A 347 6.02 10.38 -28.76
C THR A 347 7.54 10.29 -28.95
N GLN A 348 8.23 11.43 -29.02
CA GLN A 348 9.64 11.50 -29.36
C GLN A 348 10.39 12.37 -28.32
N PRO A 349 11.14 11.74 -27.40
CA PRO A 349 11.95 12.48 -26.43
C PRO A 349 13.02 13.35 -27.12
N GLY A 350 13.15 14.60 -26.66
CA GLY A 350 14.12 15.58 -27.16
C GLY A 350 13.76 16.26 -28.47
N MET A 351 12.62 15.91 -29.09
CA MET A 351 12.16 16.52 -30.34
C MET A 351 11.22 17.69 -30.06
N ASN A 352 11.32 18.75 -30.87
CA ASN A 352 10.48 19.96 -30.78
C ASN A 352 10.49 20.64 -29.40
N VAL A 353 11.55 20.43 -28.61
CA VAL A 353 11.75 21.10 -27.33
C VAL A 353 12.14 22.56 -27.58
N PRO A 354 11.48 23.54 -26.93
CA PRO A 354 11.87 24.95 -27.06
C PRO A 354 13.33 25.18 -26.65
N ALA A 355 14.03 26.08 -27.35
CA ALA A 355 15.43 26.40 -27.05
C ALA A 355 15.65 26.83 -25.59
N ALA A 356 14.73 27.62 -25.03
CA ALA A 356 14.75 28.06 -23.63
C ALA A 356 14.69 26.89 -22.63
N MET A 357 13.89 25.87 -22.95
CA MET A 357 13.77 24.65 -22.14
C MET A 357 15.03 23.78 -22.26
N ALA A 358 15.58 23.66 -23.47
CA ALA A 358 16.84 22.95 -23.71
C ALA A 358 18.02 23.61 -22.97
N GLU A 359 18.06 24.94 -22.95
CA GLU A 359 19.05 25.69 -22.17
C GLU A 359 18.90 25.42 -20.67
N GLN A 360 17.69 25.54 -20.12
CA GLN A 360 17.44 25.23 -18.71
C GLN A 360 17.85 23.80 -18.38
N PHE A 361 17.44 22.81 -19.18
CA PHE A 361 17.79 21.41 -18.92
C PHE A 361 19.31 21.21 -18.94
N THR A 362 20.04 21.85 -19.86
CA THR A 362 21.50 21.77 -19.93
C THR A 362 22.18 22.37 -18.69
N GLN A 363 21.63 23.46 -18.15
CA GLN A 363 22.10 24.05 -16.88
C GLN A 363 21.73 23.19 -15.66
N GLY A 364 20.70 22.35 -15.80
CA GLY A 364 20.20 21.43 -14.79
C GLY A 364 18.71 21.65 -14.50
N PRO A 365 18.02 20.69 -13.87
CA PRO A 365 16.59 20.78 -13.61
C PRO A 365 16.25 21.82 -12.51
N GLY A 366 17.22 22.59 -12.02
CA GLY A 366 17.08 23.53 -10.91
C GLY A 366 17.55 22.99 -9.57
N VAL A 367 17.42 23.81 -8.54
CA VAL A 367 17.83 23.46 -7.17
C VAL A 367 16.85 22.44 -6.58
N SER A 368 17.39 21.40 -5.94
CA SER A 368 16.58 20.43 -5.23
C SER A 368 16.03 21.01 -3.92
N LEU A 369 14.71 20.99 -3.75
CA LEU A 369 14.02 21.50 -2.56
C LEU A 369 14.19 20.56 -1.34
N ASP A 370 14.22 19.25 -1.57
CA ASP A 370 14.60 18.21 -0.61
C ASP A 370 15.41 17.10 -1.30
N ARG A 371 16.73 17.20 -1.21
CA ARG A 371 17.66 16.20 -1.77
C ARG A 371 17.50 14.82 -1.12
N ALA A 372 17.08 14.73 0.14
CA ALA A 372 17.14 13.50 0.91
C ALA A 372 15.88 12.63 0.77
N ASN A 373 14.70 13.24 0.66
CA ASN A 373 13.42 12.51 0.59
C ASN A 373 12.56 12.83 -0.63
N GLY A 374 13.06 13.63 -1.59
CA GLY A 374 12.24 14.09 -2.70
C GLY A 374 11.98 13.07 -3.82
N GLY A 375 12.57 11.88 -3.71
CA GLY A 375 12.31 10.72 -4.56
C GLY A 375 11.17 9.84 -4.08
N LEU A 376 10.88 8.78 -4.84
CA LEU A 376 10.04 7.70 -4.34
C LEU A 376 10.82 6.93 -3.27
N LEU A 377 10.21 6.79 -2.10
CA LEU A 377 10.81 6.09 -0.96
C LEU A 377 10.43 4.60 -0.98
N PRO A 378 11.14 3.75 -0.22
CA PRO A 378 10.80 2.34 -0.10
C PRO A 378 9.37 2.15 0.39
N TYR A 379 8.70 1.10 -0.08
CA TYR A 379 7.32 0.83 0.29
C TYR A 379 7.07 -0.68 0.34
N GLN A 380 6.08 -1.11 1.12
CA GLN A 380 5.67 -2.52 1.16
C GLN A 380 4.79 -2.85 -0.06
N ASP A 381 5.16 -3.88 -0.81
CA ASP A 381 4.36 -4.42 -1.91
C ASP A 381 4.23 -5.95 -1.87
N ILE A 382 3.24 -6.50 -2.58
CA ILE A 382 3.11 -7.95 -2.76
C ILE A 382 4.26 -8.42 -3.65
N ALA A 383 4.96 -9.48 -3.24
CA ALA A 383 6.16 -9.94 -3.94
C ALA A 383 5.86 -10.50 -5.34
N TYR A 384 4.67 -11.02 -5.58
CA TYR A 384 4.30 -11.61 -6.86
C TYR A 384 2.89 -11.19 -7.26
N ALA A 385 2.60 -11.25 -8.55
CA ALA A 385 1.24 -11.05 -9.05
C ALA A 385 0.31 -12.05 -8.32
N PRO A 386 -0.70 -11.56 -7.56
CA PRO A 386 -1.58 -12.45 -6.83
C PRO A 386 -2.37 -13.31 -7.81
N LEU A 387 -2.38 -14.62 -7.56
CA LEU A 387 -3.20 -15.58 -8.31
C LEU A 387 -4.50 -15.93 -7.60
N ALA A 388 -4.68 -15.40 -6.39
CA ALA A 388 -5.77 -15.71 -5.47
C ALA A 388 -6.12 -14.48 -4.65
N ASN A 389 -7.34 -14.48 -4.11
CA ASN A 389 -7.85 -13.40 -3.25
C ASN A 389 -7.33 -13.54 -1.81
N GLU A 390 -6.87 -14.74 -1.47
CA GLU A 390 -6.39 -15.13 -0.16
C GLU A 390 -4.88 -14.87 -0.03
N ALA A 391 -4.49 -14.31 1.11
CA ALA A 391 -3.11 -14.27 1.56
C ALA A 391 -2.67 -15.64 2.09
N PRO A 392 -1.37 -15.81 2.41
CA PRO A 392 -0.88 -17.04 3.01
C PRO A 392 -1.62 -17.38 4.29
N ARG A 393 -2.08 -18.62 4.35
CA ARG A 393 -2.75 -19.19 5.51
C ARG A 393 -1.80 -19.21 6.70
N ILE A 394 -2.32 -18.89 7.87
CA ILE A 394 -1.69 -19.07 9.17
C ILE A 394 -2.41 -20.20 9.87
N THR A 395 -1.71 -21.28 10.18
CA THR A 395 -2.24 -22.41 10.96
C THR A 395 -1.76 -22.26 12.40
N ILE A 396 -2.58 -22.63 13.37
CA ILE A 396 -2.25 -22.58 14.80
C ILE A 396 -2.68 -23.90 15.44
N GLU A 397 -1.79 -24.46 16.27
CA GLU A 397 -2.11 -25.57 17.17
C GLU A 397 -2.31 -25.06 18.59
N VAL A 398 -3.45 -25.42 19.17
CA VAL A 398 -3.74 -25.14 20.57
C VAL A 398 -3.78 -26.46 21.32
N GLU A 399 -3.12 -26.49 22.47
CA GLU A 399 -3.05 -27.65 23.34
C GLU A 399 -3.75 -27.39 24.68
N ARG A 400 -4.26 -28.47 25.26
CA ARG A 400 -4.85 -28.52 26.59
C ARG A 400 -4.42 -29.79 27.29
N MET A 401 -3.79 -29.66 28.45
CA MET A 401 -3.41 -30.81 29.26
C MET A 401 -4.65 -31.58 29.71
N ALA A 402 -4.72 -32.87 29.39
CA ALA A 402 -5.90 -33.70 29.67
C ALA A 402 -6.14 -33.90 31.17
N ALA A 403 -5.10 -33.72 32.01
CA ALA A 403 -5.25 -33.68 33.46
C ALA A 403 -6.22 -32.58 33.94
N THR A 404 -6.37 -31.49 33.19
CA THR A 404 -7.28 -30.37 33.52
C THR A 404 -8.76 -30.70 33.30
N LEU A 405 -9.07 -31.83 32.66
CA LEU A 405 -10.43 -32.30 32.44
C LEU A 405 -11.05 -32.92 33.70
N VAL A 406 -10.22 -33.54 34.53
CA VAL A 406 -10.67 -34.26 35.73
C VAL A 406 -10.67 -33.28 36.90
N ARG A 407 -11.82 -32.63 37.12
CA ARG A 407 -12.01 -31.72 38.26
C ARG A 407 -12.42 -32.41 39.56
N THR A 408 -12.75 -33.70 39.49
CA THR A 408 -13.26 -34.48 40.62
C THR A 408 -12.26 -35.57 41.02
N THR A 409 -11.64 -35.43 42.19
CA THR A 409 -10.69 -36.41 42.75
C THR A 409 -11.41 -37.70 43.14
N GLY A 410 -10.89 -38.86 42.72
CA GLY A 410 -11.34 -40.18 43.17
C GLY A 410 -12.27 -40.95 42.22
N LEU A 411 -12.68 -40.37 41.08
CA LEU A 411 -13.59 -41.03 40.12
C LEU A 411 -12.89 -41.92 39.07
N GLY A 412 -11.56 -41.95 38.97
CA GLY A 412 -10.83 -42.64 37.88
C GLY A 412 -10.85 -44.17 37.87
N GLY A 413 -11.54 -44.82 38.81
CA GLY A 413 -11.51 -46.27 39.00
C GLY A 413 -10.16 -46.81 39.52
N ALA A 414 -10.12 -48.08 39.93
CA ALA A 414 -8.92 -48.74 40.46
C ALA A 414 -8.65 -50.08 39.75
N GLY A 415 -7.38 -50.50 39.70
CA GLY A 415 -6.96 -51.75 39.07
C GLY A 415 -7.40 -51.84 37.61
N ARG A 416 -8.16 -52.90 37.26
CA ARG A 416 -8.68 -53.14 35.89
C ARG A 416 -9.77 -52.15 35.45
N MET A 417 -10.35 -51.37 36.37
CA MET A 417 -11.34 -50.35 36.06
C MET A 417 -10.74 -48.94 35.97
N ARG A 418 -9.40 -48.82 36.00
CA ARG A 418 -8.74 -47.52 35.86
C ARG A 418 -8.93 -47.00 34.44
N VAL A 419 -9.58 -45.86 34.31
CA VAL A 419 -9.69 -45.17 33.01
C VAL A 419 -8.37 -44.46 32.74
N THR A 420 -7.61 -44.97 31.78
CA THR A 420 -6.36 -44.34 31.35
C THR A 420 -6.65 -43.28 30.30
N ASN A 421 -5.97 -42.15 30.41
CA ASN A 421 -5.99 -41.13 29.38
C ASN A 421 -5.25 -41.65 28.14
N GLY A 422 -5.92 -41.70 26.99
CA GLY A 422 -5.37 -42.13 25.71
C GLY A 422 -4.85 -40.99 24.83
N SER A 423 -4.70 -39.78 25.38
CA SER A 423 -4.18 -38.63 24.63
C SER A 423 -2.66 -38.75 24.42
N ALA A 424 -2.20 -38.55 23.19
CA ALA A 424 -0.78 -38.40 22.88
C ALA A 424 -0.16 -37.27 23.74
N SER A 425 0.99 -37.53 24.37
CA SER A 425 1.72 -36.63 25.27
C SER A 425 0.96 -36.15 26.52
N GLY A 426 -0.19 -36.74 26.84
CA GLY A 426 -1.03 -36.29 27.96
C GLY A 426 -1.82 -35.00 27.69
N ALA A 427 -1.86 -34.53 26.44
CA ALA A 427 -2.57 -33.32 26.02
C ALA A 427 -3.53 -33.58 24.85
N MET A 428 -4.61 -32.79 24.80
CA MET A 428 -5.44 -32.66 23.62
C MET A 428 -4.91 -31.53 22.77
N HIS A 429 -4.84 -31.75 21.46
CA HIS A 429 -4.41 -30.73 20.50
C HIS A 429 -5.50 -30.48 19.47
N THR A 430 -5.71 -29.24 19.04
CA THR A 430 -6.56 -28.91 17.90
C THR A 430 -5.81 -27.99 16.96
N LEU A 431 -6.15 -28.09 15.68
CA LEU A 431 -5.60 -27.22 14.64
C LEU A 431 -6.71 -26.37 14.09
N SER A 432 -6.39 -25.11 13.85
CA SER A 432 -7.20 -24.24 13.04
C SER A 432 -6.33 -23.42 12.13
N SER A 433 -6.90 -22.98 11.01
CA SER A 433 -6.23 -22.12 10.07
C SER A 433 -7.10 -20.94 9.69
N ALA A 434 -6.46 -19.83 9.37
CA ALA A 434 -7.13 -18.62 8.91
C ALA A 434 -6.21 -17.85 7.96
N HIS A 435 -6.75 -16.93 7.18
CA HIS A 435 -5.96 -16.02 6.34
C HIS A 435 -6.64 -14.65 6.25
N ALA A 436 -5.85 -13.64 5.91
CA ALA A 436 -6.36 -12.42 5.32
C ALA A 436 -6.79 -12.69 3.87
N TYR A 437 -7.83 -12.03 3.39
CA TYR A 437 -8.25 -12.04 2.01
C TYR A 437 -8.71 -10.65 1.58
N PHE A 438 -8.63 -10.38 0.29
CA PHE A 438 -9.20 -9.19 -0.33
C PHE A 438 -10.20 -9.63 -1.38
N ALA A 439 -11.42 -9.10 -1.29
CA ALA A 439 -12.44 -9.29 -2.30
C ALA A 439 -13.27 -8.02 -2.43
N ARG A 440 -13.32 -7.48 -3.65
CA ARG A 440 -14.25 -6.41 -3.99
C ARG A 440 -15.60 -7.04 -4.38
N PRO A 441 -16.73 -6.66 -3.75
CA PRO A 441 -18.02 -7.24 -4.08
C PRO A 441 -18.39 -6.95 -5.55
N SER A 442 -18.88 -7.96 -6.28
CA SER A 442 -19.51 -7.76 -7.59
C SER A 442 -21.03 -7.73 -7.45
N ALA A 443 -21.71 -6.89 -8.24
CA ALA A 443 -23.17 -6.80 -8.26
C ALA A 443 -23.83 -8.17 -8.56
N ASP A 444 -23.19 -8.99 -9.41
CA ASP A 444 -23.69 -10.32 -9.77
C ASP A 444 -23.57 -11.35 -8.63
N ALA A 445 -22.60 -11.19 -7.72
CA ALA A 445 -22.44 -12.04 -6.54
C ALA A 445 -23.38 -11.64 -5.39
N LEU A 446 -23.87 -10.40 -5.40
CA LEU A 446 -24.83 -9.86 -4.44
C LEU A 446 -26.22 -9.86 -5.06
N GLY A 447 -26.90 -11.02 -5.06
CA GLY A 447 -28.32 -11.06 -5.42
C GLY A 447 -29.14 -10.03 -4.60
N ASP A 448 -30.25 -9.56 -5.16
CA ASP A 448 -31.15 -8.48 -4.68
C ASP A 448 -31.48 -8.45 -3.16
N ARG A 449 -31.21 -9.53 -2.42
CA ARG A 449 -31.45 -9.64 -0.98
C ARG A 449 -30.33 -9.10 -0.08
N LEU A 450 -29.10 -8.97 -0.59
CA LEU A 450 -27.95 -8.44 0.19
C LEU A 450 -27.44 -7.09 -0.33
N ALA A 451 -27.80 -6.70 -1.56
CA ALA A 451 -27.46 -5.40 -2.14
C ALA A 451 -27.98 -4.22 -1.29
N GLY A 452 -29.08 -4.40 -0.53
CA GLY A 452 -29.62 -3.38 0.37
C GLY A 452 -28.80 -3.08 1.63
N ALA A 453 -27.71 -3.82 1.89
CA ALA A 453 -26.78 -3.55 2.99
C ALA A 453 -25.60 -2.65 2.58
N LEU A 454 -25.34 -2.48 1.29
CA LEU A 454 -24.34 -1.56 0.76
C LEU A 454 -25.08 -0.38 0.14
N LEU A 455 -25.02 0.78 0.80
CA LEU A 455 -25.42 2.05 0.20
C LEU A 455 -24.52 2.23 -1.05
N ASP A 456 -25.11 2.09 -2.24
CA ASP A 456 -24.46 2.23 -3.56
C ASP A 456 -23.57 1.08 -4.04
N ALA A 457 -24.06 -0.17 -4.03
CA ALA A 457 -23.37 -1.34 -4.61
C ALA A 457 -22.77 -1.13 -6.02
N GLY A 458 -23.39 -0.28 -6.87
CA GLY A 458 -22.85 0.08 -8.18
C GLY A 458 -21.53 0.85 -8.15
N THR A 459 -21.24 1.60 -7.09
CA THR A 459 -19.94 2.30 -6.91
C THR A 459 -18.80 1.35 -6.54
N TRP A 460 -19.13 0.15 -6.07
CA TRP A 460 -18.17 -0.91 -5.76
C TRP A 460 -17.89 -1.80 -6.96
N GLN A 461 -18.60 -1.64 -8.08
CA GLN A 461 -18.35 -2.40 -9.29
C GLN A 461 -17.21 -1.76 -10.10
N ARG A 462 -16.46 -2.60 -10.80
CA ARG A 462 -15.56 -2.14 -11.86
C ARG A 462 -16.33 -2.08 -13.17
N ASP A 463 -16.18 -0.99 -13.90
CA ASP A 463 -16.83 -0.79 -15.21
C ASP A 463 -16.43 -1.86 -16.25
N ASP A 464 -15.27 -2.50 -16.06
CA ASP A 464 -14.76 -3.55 -16.96
C ASP A 464 -15.19 -4.98 -16.59
N GLY A 465 -15.93 -5.16 -15.50
CA GLY A 465 -16.41 -6.48 -15.03
C GLY A 465 -15.31 -7.46 -14.62
N LYS A 466 -14.06 -7.03 -14.48
CA LYS A 466 -12.94 -7.90 -14.07
C LYS A 466 -12.87 -8.05 -12.55
N THR A 467 -12.29 -9.15 -12.08
CA THR A 467 -11.94 -9.33 -10.68
C THR A 467 -10.70 -8.51 -10.33
N GLU A 468 -10.78 -7.72 -9.27
CA GLU A 468 -9.64 -7.02 -8.70
C GLU A 468 -8.89 -7.96 -7.75
N TYR A 469 -7.64 -8.27 -8.07
CA TYR A 469 -6.78 -9.02 -7.16
C TYR A 469 -6.25 -8.12 -6.05
N PRO A 470 -5.86 -8.72 -4.90
CA PRO A 470 -5.28 -7.97 -3.80
C PRO A 470 -4.08 -7.13 -4.23
N SER A 471 -3.95 -5.93 -3.66
CA SER A 471 -2.77 -5.09 -3.85
C SER A 471 -2.43 -4.39 -2.54
N THR A 472 -1.22 -3.86 -2.46
CA THR A 472 -0.82 -2.95 -1.38
C THR A 472 -1.26 -1.51 -1.64
N PHE A 473 -2.19 -1.26 -2.55
CA PHE A 473 -2.84 0.05 -2.74
C PHE A 473 -4.35 -0.01 -2.49
N SER A 474 -4.92 -1.22 -2.47
CA SER A 474 -6.35 -1.45 -2.19
C SER A 474 -6.52 -1.88 -0.73
N PRO A 475 -7.06 -1.00 0.15
CA PRO A 475 -7.34 -1.36 1.54
C PRO A 475 -8.56 -2.29 1.63
N TYR A 476 -8.94 -2.64 2.86
CA TYR A 476 -10.09 -3.51 3.22
C TYR A 476 -9.83 -5.01 3.12
N TRP A 477 -8.60 -5.44 3.39
CA TRP A 477 -8.29 -6.82 3.73
C TRP A 477 -9.11 -7.27 4.95
N GLN A 478 -9.71 -8.44 4.87
CA GLN A 478 -10.55 -9.05 5.90
C GLN A 478 -9.99 -10.41 6.30
N ALA A 479 -10.34 -10.89 7.49
CA ALA A 479 -9.93 -12.20 7.97
C ALA A 479 -11.05 -13.23 7.80
N SER A 480 -10.70 -14.45 7.42
CA SER A 480 -11.61 -15.59 7.37
C SER A 480 -10.92 -16.84 7.92
N LEU A 481 -11.73 -17.78 8.44
CA LEU A 481 -11.25 -19.13 8.74
C LEU A 481 -11.02 -19.88 7.42
N ALA A 482 -9.98 -20.70 7.41
CA ALA A 482 -9.56 -21.47 6.27
C ALA A 482 -9.49 -22.97 6.63
N PRO A 483 -9.74 -23.87 5.68
CA PRO A 483 -9.56 -25.29 5.92
C PRO A 483 -8.08 -25.63 6.15
N VAL A 484 -7.82 -26.44 7.17
CA VAL A 484 -6.50 -27.04 7.45
C VAL A 484 -6.22 -28.12 6.40
N SER A 485 -5.06 -28.07 5.74
CA SER A 485 -4.75 -29.01 4.67
C SER A 485 -4.63 -30.45 5.20
N ALA A 486 -4.85 -31.44 4.33
CA ALA A 486 -4.68 -32.84 4.71
C ALA A 486 -3.23 -33.16 5.10
N GLU A 487 -2.27 -32.53 4.42
CA GLU A 487 -0.83 -32.67 4.70
C GLU A 487 -0.46 -32.09 6.07
N GLU A 488 -0.97 -30.90 6.41
CA GLU A 488 -0.74 -30.30 7.74
C GLU A 488 -1.33 -31.15 8.85
N ARG A 489 -2.54 -31.69 8.64
CA ARG A 489 -3.18 -32.61 9.60
C ARG A 489 -2.34 -33.87 9.78
N ALA A 490 -1.83 -34.45 8.69
CA ALA A 490 -0.96 -35.63 8.75
C ALA A 490 0.38 -35.34 9.46
N ALA A 491 1.01 -34.21 9.16
CA ALA A 491 2.25 -33.77 9.79
C ALA A 491 2.08 -33.52 11.30
N ALA A 492 0.94 -32.95 11.70
CA ALA A 492 0.59 -32.78 13.10
C ALA A 492 0.44 -34.10 13.85
N GLN A 493 -0.29 -35.02 13.23
CA GLN A 493 -0.53 -36.33 13.79
C GLN A 493 0.79 -37.11 13.94
N ALA A 494 1.69 -37.02 12.96
CA ALA A 494 3.02 -37.63 13.03
C ALA A 494 3.89 -37.03 14.16
N ALA A 495 3.86 -35.71 14.34
CA ALA A 495 4.61 -35.04 15.42
C ALA A 495 4.12 -35.48 16.81
N GLN A 496 2.82 -35.67 16.98
CA GLN A 496 2.23 -36.19 18.22
C GLN A 496 2.71 -37.62 18.50
N TYR A 497 2.71 -38.52 17.51
CA TYR A 497 3.21 -39.89 17.69
C TYR A 497 4.71 -39.97 18.00
N ALA A 498 5.53 -39.08 17.41
CA ALA A 498 6.97 -39.04 17.70
C ALA A 498 7.24 -38.61 19.16
N SER A 499 6.43 -37.71 19.72
CA SER A 499 6.52 -37.31 21.12
C SER A 499 6.17 -38.45 22.08
N ASP A 500 5.18 -39.29 21.74
CA ASP A 500 4.82 -40.48 22.54
C ASP A 500 5.94 -41.52 22.56
N ALA A 501 6.63 -41.73 21.43
CA ALA A 501 7.75 -42.68 21.35
C ALA A 501 8.96 -42.26 22.21
N LEU A 502 9.18 -40.96 22.37
CA LEU A 502 10.24 -40.40 23.23
C LEU A 502 9.88 -40.50 24.72
N VAL A 503 8.59 -40.36 25.08
CA VAL A 503 8.11 -40.51 26.46
C VAL A 503 7.99 -41.99 26.88
N ALA A 504 7.84 -42.91 25.92
CA ALA A 504 7.72 -44.35 26.16
C ALA A 504 9.07 -45.09 26.24
N SER A 505 10.20 -44.41 26.06
CA SER A 505 11.54 -44.99 26.26
C SER A 505 11.98 -44.76 27.72
N PRO A 506 12.30 -45.82 28.50
CA PRO A 506 12.52 -45.75 29.94
C PRO A 506 13.79 -45.00 30.37
#